data_AF-A0AA87LRC0-F1
#
_entry.id   AF-A0AA87LRC0-F1
#
_cell.length_a   1.000
_cell.length_b   1.000
_cell.length_c   1.000
_cell.angle_alpha   90.00
_cell.angle_beta   90.00
_cell.angle_gamma   90.00
#
_symmetry.space_group_name_H-M   'P 1'
#
loop_
_entity.id
_entity.type
_entity.pdbx_description
1 polymer ?
#
loop_
_entity_poly.entity_id
_entity_poly.type
_entity_poly.pdbx_seq_one_letter_code
_entity_poly.pdbx_strand_id
1 'polypeptide(L)'
;MHWRDMRPSLRGKVVDAMAAMDIDHVIVAAVPMSQWNTAERARRKCLERLLPLLETEYNVDTLVLERREISQDRNDIRFIDGLRSRRFIGPIRVELCAGETDARLWLPDQLLGAYGDAQAGTGRYDEFLGHVRTVFIDSD
;
A
#
# COMPACT_ATOMS: atom_id res chain seq x y z
N MET A 1 -10.29 -3.61 12.11
CA MET A 1 -10.10 -5.08 12.28
C MET A 1 -8.84 -5.45 11.52
N HIS A 2 -7.76 -5.88 12.15
CA HIS A 2 -6.52 -6.15 11.39
C HIS A 2 -6.45 -7.60 10.89
N TRP A 3 -5.83 -7.82 9.73
CA TRP A 3 -5.67 -9.16 9.12
C TRP A 3 -5.14 -10.21 10.10
N ARG A 4 -4.12 -9.84 10.89
CA ARG A 4 -3.48 -10.74 11.86
C ARG A 4 -4.44 -11.28 12.92
N ASP A 5 -5.41 -10.46 13.33
CA ASP A 5 -6.38 -10.82 14.37
C ASP A 5 -7.56 -11.62 13.82
N MET A 6 -7.68 -11.74 12.49
CA MET A 6 -8.75 -12.49 11.86
C MET A 6 -8.52 -13.99 11.91
N ARG A 7 -9.62 -14.71 12.11
CA ARG A 7 -9.67 -16.17 11.95
C ARG A 7 -9.45 -16.53 10.47
N PRO A 8 -8.80 -17.67 10.17
CA PRO A 8 -8.55 -18.08 8.78
C PRO A 8 -9.80 -18.15 7.89
N SER A 9 -10.94 -18.60 8.43
CA SER A 9 -12.21 -18.64 7.69
C SER A 9 -12.76 -17.27 7.32
N LEU A 10 -12.41 -16.23 8.06
CA LEU A 10 -12.80 -14.85 7.75
C LEU A 10 -11.86 -14.24 6.71
N ARG A 11 -10.55 -14.54 6.79
CA ARG A 11 -9.54 -14.11 5.80
C ARG A 11 -9.91 -14.54 4.38
N GLY A 12 -10.34 -15.79 4.21
CA GLY A 12 -10.82 -16.29 2.90
C GLY A 12 -11.97 -15.46 2.34
N LYS A 13 -13.00 -15.21 3.16
CA LYS A 13 -14.16 -14.38 2.74
C LYS A 13 -13.78 -12.95 2.37
N VAL A 14 -12.79 -12.37 3.03
CA VAL A 14 -12.28 -11.03 2.73
C VAL A 14 -11.59 -11.03 1.37
N VAL A 15 -10.74 -12.03 1.09
CA VAL A 15 -10.09 -12.17 -0.20
C VAL A 15 -11.11 -12.41 -1.32
N ASP A 16 -12.10 -13.27 -1.10
CA ASP A 16 -13.18 -13.50 -2.08
C ASP A 16 -13.95 -12.21 -2.38
N ALA A 17 -14.25 -11.42 -1.33
CA ALA A 17 -14.94 -10.15 -1.49
C ALA A 17 -14.08 -9.13 -2.25
N MET A 18 -12.77 -9.09 -2.01
CA MET A 18 -11.84 -8.24 -2.75
C MET A 18 -11.71 -8.68 -4.21
N ALA A 19 -11.59 -9.99 -4.48
CA ALA A 19 -11.51 -10.53 -5.83
C ALA A 19 -12.79 -10.27 -6.65
N ALA A 20 -13.94 -10.18 -5.97
CA ALA A 20 -15.21 -9.82 -6.59
C ALA A 20 -15.36 -8.31 -6.86
N MET A 21 -14.48 -7.46 -6.29
CA MET A 21 -14.42 -6.04 -6.64
C MET A 21 -13.61 -5.91 -7.93
N ASP A 22 -14.21 -5.30 -8.96
CA ASP A 22 -13.52 -4.97 -10.22
C ASP A 22 -12.64 -3.73 -10.02
N ILE A 23 -11.60 -3.87 -9.20
CA ILE A 23 -10.65 -2.80 -8.86
C ILE A 23 -9.21 -3.29 -9.04
N ASP A 24 -8.36 -2.41 -9.53
CA ASP A 24 -6.93 -2.69 -9.64
C ASP A 24 -6.25 -2.70 -8.27
N HIS A 25 -5.41 -3.71 -8.05
CA HIS A 25 -4.62 -3.86 -6.83
C HIS A 25 -3.14 -3.65 -7.12
N VAL A 26 -2.52 -2.69 -6.42
CA VAL A 26 -1.09 -2.39 -6.55
C VAL A 26 -0.42 -2.50 -5.18
N ILE A 27 0.68 -3.25 -5.14
CA ILE A 27 1.60 -3.31 -4.00
C ILE A 27 2.95 -2.77 -4.44
N VAL A 28 3.52 -1.88 -3.63
CA VAL A 28 4.92 -1.46 -3.74
C VAL A 28 5.64 -1.91 -2.48
N ALA A 29 6.57 -2.86 -2.63
CA ALA A 29 7.19 -3.57 -1.53
C ALA A 29 8.70 -3.29 -1.46
N ALA A 30 9.14 -2.65 -0.39
CA ALA A 30 10.54 -2.51 -0.02
C ALA A 30 10.97 -3.77 0.76
N VAL A 31 11.58 -4.73 0.07
CA VAL A 31 11.93 -6.05 0.62
C VAL A 31 13.31 -6.51 0.15
N PRO A 32 14.06 -7.29 0.96
CA PRO A 32 13.75 -7.64 2.35
C PRO A 32 13.98 -6.48 3.32
N MET A 33 13.16 -6.38 4.38
CA MET A 33 13.24 -5.29 5.36
C MET A 33 14.60 -5.19 6.06
N SER A 34 15.37 -6.29 6.12
CA SER A 34 16.73 -6.33 6.68
C SER A 34 17.73 -5.44 5.94
N GLN A 35 17.44 -5.11 4.69
CA GLN A 35 18.28 -4.23 3.87
C GLN A 35 17.97 -2.74 4.08
N TRP A 36 16.92 -2.43 4.86
CA TRP A 36 16.48 -1.06 5.09
C TRP A 36 16.84 -0.60 6.51
N ASN A 37 17.58 0.50 6.61
CA ASN A 37 17.98 1.05 7.90
C ASN A 37 16.80 1.38 8.83
N THR A 38 15.68 1.85 8.26
CA THR A 38 14.46 2.17 9.01
C THR A 38 13.21 1.91 8.17
N ALA A 39 12.10 1.59 8.85
CA ALA A 39 10.77 1.48 8.22
C ALA A 39 10.35 2.78 7.52
N GLU A 40 10.73 3.94 8.08
CA GLU A 40 10.43 5.24 7.46
C GLU A 40 11.21 5.48 6.17
N ARG A 41 12.46 4.99 6.04
CA ARG A 41 13.21 5.04 4.78
C ARG A 41 12.56 4.14 3.73
N ALA A 42 12.21 2.90 4.11
CA ALA A 42 11.51 1.95 3.24
C ALA A 42 10.19 2.55 2.72
N ARG A 43 9.38 3.11 3.62
CA ARG A 43 8.12 3.78 3.26
C ARG A 43 8.31 4.92 2.28
N ARG A 44 9.31 5.79 2.50
CA ARG A 44 9.59 6.90 1.56
C ARG A 44 9.93 6.37 0.17
N LYS A 45 10.71 5.30 0.07
CA LYS A 45 11.00 4.67 -1.22
C LYS A 45 9.78 4.03 -1.85
N CYS A 46 8.91 3.39 -1.06
CA CYS A 46 7.61 2.94 -1.56
C CYS A 46 6.77 4.09 -2.11
N LEU A 47 6.66 5.22 -1.40
CA LEU A 47 5.91 6.39 -1.87
C LEU A 47 6.55 7.03 -3.12
N GLU A 48 7.89 7.10 -3.18
CA GLU A 48 8.66 7.56 -4.34
C GLU A 48 8.30 6.73 -5.57
N ARG A 49 8.18 5.41 -5.46
CA ARG A 49 7.82 4.56 -6.60
C ARG A 49 6.33 4.55 -6.89
N LEU A 50 5.49 4.57 -5.86
CA LEU A 50 4.04 4.42 -5.96
C LEU A 50 3.38 5.62 -6.62
N LEU A 51 3.73 6.85 -6.21
CA LEU A 51 3.03 8.04 -6.69
C LEU A 51 3.11 8.24 -8.21
N PRO A 52 4.29 8.19 -8.86
CA PRO A 52 4.37 8.30 -10.33
C PRO A 52 3.68 7.13 -11.05
N LEU A 53 3.72 5.93 -10.46
CA LEU A 53 3.06 4.75 -11.02
C LEU A 53 1.55 4.92 -11.04
N LEU A 54 0.95 5.36 -9.91
CA LEU A 54 -0.48 5.62 -9.83
C LEU A 54 -0.90 6.76 -10.77
N GLU A 55 -0.10 7.82 -10.83
CA GLU A 55 -0.40 8.98 -11.68
C GLU A 55 -0.32 8.65 -13.17
N THR A 56 0.74 7.99 -13.63
CA THR A 56 1.00 7.82 -15.06
C THR A 56 0.42 6.54 -15.65
N GLU A 57 0.35 5.46 -14.87
CA GLU A 57 -0.11 4.16 -15.38
C GLU A 57 -1.58 3.89 -15.04
N TYR A 58 -2.09 4.47 -13.94
CA TYR A 58 -3.48 4.29 -13.48
C TYR A 58 -4.33 5.55 -13.60
N ASN A 59 -3.75 6.68 -14.03
CA ASN A 59 -4.43 7.98 -14.14
C ASN A 59 -5.13 8.40 -12.83
N VAL A 60 -4.51 8.10 -11.68
CA VAL A 60 -5.06 8.44 -10.37
C VAL A 60 -4.80 9.91 -10.06
N ASP A 61 -5.88 10.67 -9.85
CA ASP A 61 -5.81 12.08 -9.46
C ASP A 61 -5.57 12.30 -7.97
N THR A 62 -6.06 11.38 -7.11
CA THR A 62 -5.99 11.50 -5.65
C THR A 62 -5.63 10.16 -5.01
N LEU A 63 -4.54 10.14 -4.24
CA LEU A 63 -4.20 9.07 -3.32
C LEU A 63 -4.64 9.45 -1.90
N VAL A 64 -5.49 8.62 -1.29
CA VAL A 64 -5.84 8.75 0.13
C VAL A 64 -5.00 7.77 0.94
N LEU A 65 -4.22 8.30 1.87
CA LEU A 65 -3.46 7.51 2.83
C LEU A 65 -4.19 7.50 4.17
N GLU A 66 -4.19 6.34 4.82
CA GLU A 66 -4.61 6.25 6.21
C GLU A 66 -3.63 7.02 7.11
N ARG A 67 -4.17 7.84 8.00
CA ARG A 67 -3.41 8.59 9.01
C ARG A 67 -2.68 7.64 9.96
N ARG A 68 -1.49 8.08 10.37
CA ARG A 68 -0.63 7.41 11.34
C ARG A 68 -0.37 8.35 12.52
N GLU A 69 0.72 8.13 13.24
CA GLU A 69 1.20 9.09 14.21
C GLU A 69 1.43 10.46 13.55
N ILE A 70 1.08 11.53 14.26
CA ILE A 70 1.13 12.91 13.73
C ILE A 70 2.53 13.26 13.17
N SER A 71 3.59 12.75 13.79
CA SER A 71 4.97 12.95 13.33
C SER A 71 5.28 12.23 12.02
N GLN A 72 4.72 11.03 11.82
CA GLN A 72 4.86 10.22 10.61
C GLN A 72 4.07 10.85 9.45
N ASP A 73 2.83 11.28 9.71
CA ASP A 73 2.00 12.01 8.73
C ASP A 73 2.72 13.26 8.21
N ARG A 74 3.30 14.06 9.12
CA ARG A 74 4.09 15.24 8.76
C ARG A 74 5.33 14.89 7.93
N ASN A 75 5.97 13.75 8.21
CA ASN A 75 7.13 13.30 7.45
C ASN A 75 6.75 12.83 6.05
N ASP A 76 5.63 12.14 5.90
CA ASP A 76 5.10 11.72 4.61
C ASP A 76 4.76 12.94 3.74
N ILE A 77 4.00 13.91 4.27
CA ILE A 77 3.63 15.13 3.53
C ILE A 77 4.87 15.92 3.10
N ARG A 78 5.83 16.14 4.01
CA ARG A 78 7.06 16.84 3.67
C ARG A 78 7.86 16.13 2.58
N PHE A 79 7.89 14.79 2.61
CA PHE A 79 8.56 14.01 1.58
C PHE A 79 7.89 14.17 0.22
N ILE A 80 6.56 14.10 0.18
CA ILE A 80 5.74 14.24 -1.03
C ILE A 80 5.86 15.65 -1.62
N ASP A 81 5.86 16.69 -0.79
CA ASP A 81 6.14 18.07 -1.23
C ASP A 81 7.55 18.19 -1.84
N GLY A 82 8.52 17.46 -1.28
CA GLY A 82 9.86 17.31 -1.85
C GLY A 82 9.85 16.68 -3.24
N LEU A 83 9.07 15.62 -3.47
CA LEU A 83 8.90 15.01 -4.80
C LEU A 83 8.25 15.99 -5.79
N ARG A 84 7.22 16.71 -5.36
CA ARG A 84 6.49 17.68 -6.20
C ARG A 84 7.37 18.87 -6.59
N SER A 85 8.12 19.45 -5.65
CA SER A 85 9.03 20.58 -5.94
C SER A 85 10.12 20.22 -6.97
N ARG A 86 10.53 18.95 -7.01
CA ARG A 86 11.49 18.40 -7.98
C ARG A 86 10.85 17.92 -9.29
N ARG A 87 9.54 18.12 -9.46
CA ARG A 87 8.74 17.66 -10.61
C ARG A 87 8.81 16.15 -10.82
N PHE A 88 9.01 15.39 -9.74
CA PHE A 88 9.04 13.93 -9.79
C PHE A 88 7.64 13.33 -9.87
N ILE A 89 6.65 14.08 -9.37
CA ILE A 89 5.21 13.80 -9.50
C ILE A 89 4.52 15.06 -10.03
N GLY A 90 3.44 14.87 -10.77
CA GLY A 90 2.62 15.92 -11.36
C GLY A 90 1.49 16.40 -10.42
N PRO A 91 0.23 16.51 -10.92
CA PRO A 91 -0.89 17.05 -10.16
C PRO A 91 -1.47 16.11 -9.09
N ILE A 92 -1.04 14.84 -9.02
CA ILE A 92 -1.60 13.87 -8.06
C ILE A 92 -1.64 14.46 -6.64
N ARG A 93 -2.84 14.40 -6.05
CA ARG A 93 -3.13 14.88 -4.70
C ARG A 93 -2.92 13.77 -3.71
N VAL A 94 -2.43 14.13 -2.52
CA VAL A 94 -2.32 13.18 -1.42
C VAL A 94 -3.10 13.72 -0.25
N GLU A 95 -4.06 12.94 0.21
CA GLU A 95 -4.93 13.25 1.34
C GLU A 95 -4.68 12.28 2.48
N LEU A 96 -4.77 12.77 3.70
CA LEU A 96 -4.62 11.95 4.91
C LEU A 96 -5.97 11.83 5.61
N CYS A 97 -6.47 10.61 5.70
CA CYS A 97 -7.81 10.29 6.20
C CYS A 97 -7.72 9.34 7.40
N ALA A 98 -8.57 9.51 8.41
CA ALA A 98 -8.60 8.61 9.56
C ALA A 98 -9.30 7.30 9.16
N GLY A 99 -8.76 6.15 9.60
CA GLY A 99 -9.29 4.84 9.25
C GLY A 99 -10.77 4.67 9.62
N GLU A 100 -11.24 5.29 10.72
CA GLU A 100 -12.66 5.23 11.09
C GLU A 100 -13.61 6.01 10.16
N THR A 101 -13.08 6.93 9.34
CA THR A 101 -13.90 7.82 8.49
C THR A 101 -14.14 7.28 7.09
N ASP A 102 -13.30 6.36 6.61
CA ASP A 102 -13.46 5.73 5.30
C ASP A 102 -13.11 4.25 5.36
N ALA A 103 -14.14 3.40 5.30
CA ALA A 103 -13.99 1.95 5.35
C ALA A 103 -13.12 1.37 4.22
N ARG A 104 -12.90 2.11 3.12
CA ARG A 104 -12.04 1.65 2.00
C ARG A 104 -10.56 1.63 2.38
N LEU A 105 -10.14 2.43 3.36
CA LEU A 105 -8.76 2.45 3.86
C LEU A 105 -8.36 1.15 4.55
N TRP A 106 -9.35 0.30 4.84
CA TRP A 106 -9.14 -1.02 5.37
C TRP A 106 -8.64 -2.04 4.33
N LEU A 107 -8.98 -1.85 3.04
CA LEU A 107 -8.67 -2.80 1.97
C LEU A 107 -7.15 -3.02 1.78
N PRO A 108 -6.29 -1.97 1.78
CA PRO A 108 -4.85 -2.16 1.66
C PRO A 108 -4.22 -3.02 2.78
N ASP A 109 -4.71 -2.92 4.03
CA ASP A 109 -4.23 -3.78 5.14
C ASP A 109 -4.56 -5.25 4.88
N GLN A 110 -5.75 -5.53 4.31
CA GLN A 110 -6.17 -6.90 4.01
C GLN A 110 -5.40 -7.48 2.82
N LEU A 111 -5.18 -6.67 1.79
CA LEU A 111 -4.35 -7.03 0.65
C LEU A 111 -2.93 -7.39 1.11
N LEU A 112 -2.30 -6.53 1.92
CA LEU A 112 -0.95 -6.77 2.45
C LEU A 112 -0.90 -8.00 3.35
N GLY A 113 -1.95 -8.25 4.13
CA GLY A 113 -2.10 -9.44 4.94
C GLY A 113 -2.14 -10.72 4.10
N ALA A 114 -3.01 -10.77 3.09
CA ALA A 114 -3.12 -11.89 2.17
C ALA A 114 -1.81 -12.14 1.40
N TYR A 115 -1.18 -11.07 0.94
CA TYR A 115 0.13 -11.13 0.28
C TYR A 115 1.20 -11.69 1.23
N GLY A 116 1.27 -11.22 2.47
CA GLY A 116 2.23 -11.71 3.47
C GLY A 116 2.02 -13.19 3.81
N ASP A 117 0.76 -13.60 3.99
CA ASP A 117 0.37 -15.00 4.22
C ASP A 117 0.83 -15.90 3.05
N ALA A 118 0.64 -15.46 1.79
CA ALA A 118 1.09 -16.21 0.62
C ALA A 118 2.62 -16.30 0.52
N GLN A 119 3.34 -15.19 0.77
CA GLN A 119 4.81 -15.17 0.78
C GLN A 119 5.40 -16.09 1.89
N ALA A 120 4.70 -16.24 3.01
CA ALA A 120 5.08 -17.15 4.08
C ALA A 120 4.69 -18.63 3.82
N GLY A 121 4.03 -18.93 2.69
CA GLY A 121 3.48 -20.25 2.40
C GLY A 121 2.27 -20.64 3.27
N THR A 122 1.68 -19.66 3.94
CA THR A 122 0.55 -19.81 4.88
C THR A 122 -0.69 -19.10 4.36
N GLY A 123 -1.14 -19.46 3.16
CA GLY A 123 -2.33 -18.89 2.52
C GLY A 123 -2.49 -19.52 1.14
N ARG A 124 -3.72 -19.58 0.62
CA ARG A 124 -4.00 -20.07 -0.75
C ARG A 124 -4.77 -18.99 -1.50
N TYR A 125 -4.07 -17.92 -1.81
CA TYR A 125 -4.63 -16.74 -2.48
C TYR A 125 -3.98 -16.50 -3.85
N ASP A 126 -3.31 -17.52 -4.41
CA ASP A 126 -2.48 -17.39 -5.61
C ASP A 126 -3.24 -16.86 -6.83
N GLU A 127 -4.51 -17.27 -6.99
CA GLU A 127 -5.38 -16.79 -8.05
C GLU A 127 -5.63 -15.29 -7.92
N PHE A 128 -6.10 -14.84 -6.75
CA PHE A 128 -6.30 -13.42 -6.47
C PHE A 128 -5.00 -12.61 -6.60
N LEU A 129 -3.91 -13.08 -5.99
CA LEU A 129 -2.62 -12.41 -6.01
C LEU A 129 -1.99 -12.38 -7.41
N GLY A 130 -2.37 -13.30 -8.31
CA GLY A 130 -2.00 -13.26 -9.72
C GLY A 130 -2.53 -12.02 -10.46
N HIS A 131 -3.60 -11.40 -9.94
CA HIS A 131 -4.15 -10.15 -10.45
C HIS A 131 -3.58 -8.90 -9.75
N VAL A 132 -2.77 -9.08 -8.70
CA VAL A 132 -2.17 -7.97 -7.94
C VAL A 132 -0.84 -7.58 -8.56
N ARG A 133 -0.74 -6.34 -9.04
CA ARG A 133 0.54 -5.82 -9.51
C ARG A 133 1.45 -5.54 -8.32
N THR A 134 2.54 -6.31 -8.21
CA THR A 134 3.56 -6.11 -7.19
C THR A 134 4.83 -5.52 -7.80
N VAL A 135 5.30 -4.41 -7.23
CA VAL A 135 6.56 -3.74 -7.61
C VAL A 135 7.52 -3.81 -6.43
N PHE A 136 8.66 -4.45 -6.64
CA PHE A 136 9.71 -4.55 -5.63
C PHE A 136 10.67 -3.37 -5.73
N ILE A 137 11.15 -2.92 -4.58
CA ILE A 137 12.18 -1.89 -4.46
C ILE A 137 13.34 -2.46 -3.65
N ASP A 138 14.53 -2.39 -4.25
CA ASP A 138 15.79 -2.74 -3.60
C ASP A 138 16.36 -1.53 -2.83
N SER A 139 17.16 -1.81 -1.80
CA SER A 139 17.84 -0.77 -1.04
C SER A 139 19.15 -0.35 -1.73
N ASP A 140 19.07 0.40 -2.81
CA ASP A 140 20.26 1.09 -3.33
C ASP A 140 20.80 2.13 -2.32
#